data_AF-A0A812UM23-F1
#
_entry.id   AF-A0A812UM23-F1
#
_cell.length_a   1.000
_cell.length_b   1.000
_cell.length_c   1.000
_cell.angle_alpha   90.00
_cell.angle_beta   90.00
_cell.angle_gamma   90.00
#
_symmetry.space_group_name_H-M   'P 1'
#
loop_
_entity.id
_entity.type
_entity.pdbx_description
1 polymer ?
#
loop_
_entity_poly.entity_id
_entity_poly.type
_entity_poly.pdbx_seq_one_letter_code
_entity_poly.pdbx_strand_id
1 'polypeptide(L)'
;PHPGLVIEKDTWTGKVADISRDFVRFMDLYVRDVFTTGLSTKKILGSELSTMTFPIVLRDFVNAFHDAAPAAMSFTQAMTNCTVLLAKESAMKSFIKKMDEEASKHPRGMKPEEFTTISRSVTQEVEAEYKSVTIFGSDETRKGTWSEICSNLDTLRKRYEEENARRLEKALVAFANISLIGLALFLLDRVSDWTCDWWSQTCTDLSKIMLLAYVLIFGYVGVQAYLALHDRGRVAAAMAGGELWKEMVRLMGLYGELLQEMELKEVAARVKEQALAWYSQATGGTANVDSSKKKD
;
A
#
# COMPACT_ATOMS: atom_id res chain seq x y z
N PRO A 1 2.17 -58.22 5.55
CA PRO A 1 1.19 -59.30 5.27
C PRO A 1 1.01 -59.42 3.74
N HIS A 2 0.75 -60.61 3.22
CA HIS A 2 0.44 -60.77 1.80
C HIS A 2 -1.02 -60.33 1.52
N PRO A 3 -1.33 -59.61 0.43
CA PRO A 3 -2.69 -59.17 0.11
C PRO A 3 -3.64 -60.31 -0.27
N GLY A 4 -3.09 -61.47 -0.67
CA GLY A 4 -3.83 -62.67 -1.06
C GLY A 4 -3.64 -63.00 -2.55
N LEU A 5 -3.79 -64.26 -2.93
CA LEU A 5 -3.54 -64.71 -4.32
C LEU A 5 -4.65 -64.31 -5.30
N VAL A 6 -5.80 -63.85 -4.79
CA VAL A 6 -6.93 -63.41 -5.65
C VAL A 6 -6.58 -62.14 -6.41
N ILE A 7 -5.78 -61.25 -5.81
CA ILE A 7 -5.38 -59.97 -6.43
C ILE A 7 -4.32 -60.13 -7.54
N GLU A 8 -3.65 -61.29 -7.59
CA GLU A 8 -2.63 -61.60 -8.61
C GLU A 8 -3.26 -62.06 -9.93
N LYS A 9 -4.56 -62.36 -9.92
CA LYS A 9 -5.28 -62.80 -11.12
C LYS A 9 -5.66 -61.59 -11.96
N ASP A 10 -5.46 -61.68 -13.26
CA ASP A 10 -5.88 -60.66 -14.25
C ASP A 10 -7.40 -60.36 -14.20
N THR A 11 -8.20 -61.27 -13.62
CA THR A 11 -9.64 -61.13 -13.47
C THR A 11 -10.07 -60.39 -12.20
N TRP A 12 -9.14 -59.89 -11.40
CA TRP A 12 -9.48 -59.15 -10.17
C TRP A 12 -10.22 -57.85 -10.51
N THR A 13 -11.37 -57.64 -9.86
CA THR A 13 -12.28 -56.51 -10.13
C THR A 13 -12.06 -55.31 -9.22
N GLY A 14 -11.04 -55.33 -8.36
CA GLY A 14 -10.78 -54.28 -7.37
C GLY A 14 -11.66 -54.35 -6.11
N LYS A 15 -12.43 -55.44 -5.92
CA LYS A 15 -13.28 -55.60 -4.72
C LYS A 15 -12.43 -55.80 -3.47
N VAL A 16 -12.71 -55.00 -2.44
CA VAL A 16 -12.01 -55.05 -1.15
C VAL A 16 -12.22 -56.39 -0.43
N ALA A 17 -13.37 -57.04 -0.64
CA ALA A 17 -13.69 -58.34 -0.03
C ALA A 17 -12.74 -59.47 -0.47
N ASP A 18 -12.08 -59.31 -1.64
CA ASP A 18 -11.14 -60.28 -2.19
C ASP A 18 -9.72 -60.11 -1.60
N ILE A 19 -9.50 -59.03 -0.83
CA ILE A 19 -8.22 -58.71 -0.19
C ILE A 19 -8.21 -59.31 1.22
N SER A 20 -7.08 -59.90 1.62
CA SER A 20 -6.87 -60.39 2.97
C SER A 20 -7.16 -59.30 4.02
N ARG A 21 -7.97 -59.62 5.03
CA ARG A 21 -8.35 -58.69 6.10
C ARG A 21 -7.14 -58.15 6.87
N ASP A 22 -6.11 -58.98 7.06
CA ASP A 22 -4.88 -58.57 7.75
C ASP A 22 -4.09 -57.53 6.94
N PHE A 23 -4.12 -57.65 5.61
CA PHE A 23 -3.53 -56.66 4.71
C PHE A 23 -4.31 -55.34 4.76
N VAL A 24 -5.64 -55.39 4.73
CA VAL A 24 -6.49 -54.20 4.85
C VAL A 24 -6.23 -53.48 6.17
N ARG A 25 -6.15 -54.20 7.28
CA ARG A 25 -5.84 -53.61 8.60
C ARG A 25 -4.43 -52.99 8.63
N PHE A 26 -3.45 -53.65 8.02
CA PHE A 26 -2.10 -53.09 7.88
C PHE A 26 -2.11 -51.81 7.04
N MET A 27 -2.84 -51.79 5.91
CA MET A 27 -2.96 -50.61 5.07
C MET A 27 -3.67 -49.45 5.78
N ASP A 28 -4.72 -49.70 6.58
CA ASP A 28 -5.36 -48.66 7.39
C ASP A 28 -4.38 -48.03 8.39
N LEU A 29 -3.59 -48.86 9.08
CA LEU A 29 -2.55 -48.36 10.00
C LEU A 29 -1.45 -47.61 9.25
N TYR A 30 -0.96 -48.14 8.13
CA TYR A 30 0.07 -47.52 7.30
C TYR A 30 -0.39 -46.17 6.74
N VAL A 31 -1.59 -46.09 6.19
CA VAL A 31 -2.14 -44.85 5.64
C VAL A 31 -2.31 -43.81 6.74
N ARG A 32 -2.81 -44.20 7.92
CA ARG A 32 -2.89 -43.28 9.06
C ARG A 32 -1.51 -42.78 9.48
N ASP A 33 -0.54 -43.67 9.60
CA ASP A 33 0.82 -43.32 10.00
C ASP A 33 1.49 -42.36 8.99
N VAL A 34 1.40 -42.67 7.69
CA VAL A 34 2.05 -41.88 6.63
C VAL A 34 1.36 -40.56 6.34
N PHE A 35 0.02 -40.53 6.35
CA PHE A 35 -0.74 -39.35 5.91
C PHE A 35 -1.32 -38.51 7.06
N THR A 36 -1.23 -38.96 8.31
CA THR A 36 -1.78 -38.22 9.46
C THR A 36 -0.69 -37.76 10.42
N THR A 37 0.30 -38.61 10.70
CA THR A 37 1.36 -38.33 11.68
C THR A 37 2.67 -37.94 10.99
N GLY A 38 3.38 -36.96 11.56
CA GLY A 38 4.71 -36.58 11.07
C GLY A 38 4.75 -35.93 9.68
N LEU A 39 3.63 -35.35 9.22
CA LEU A 39 3.59 -34.60 7.96
C LEU A 39 4.61 -33.45 8.01
N SER A 40 5.69 -33.59 7.24
CA SER A 40 6.70 -32.55 7.09
C SER A 40 6.55 -31.89 5.72
N THR A 41 6.58 -30.56 5.68
CA THR A 41 6.68 -29.82 4.42
C THR A 41 7.90 -30.27 3.64
N LYS A 42 7.74 -30.55 2.35
CA LYS A 42 8.86 -30.97 1.50
C LYS A 42 9.94 -29.90 1.53
N LYS A 43 11.15 -30.26 1.93
CA LYS A 43 12.32 -29.37 1.89
C LYS A 43 13.21 -29.72 0.70
N ILE A 44 13.67 -28.69 -0.01
CA ILE A 44 14.76 -28.79 -0.99
C ILE A 44 15.85 -27.84 -0.50
N LEU A 45 17.05 -28.39 -0.25
CA LEU A 45 18.19 -27.63 0.30
C LEU A 45 17.85 -26.88 1.61
N GLY A 46 17.11 -27.53 2.50
CA GLY A 46 16.70 -26.93 3.78
C GLY A 46 15.56 -25.91 3.69
N SER A 47 15.19 -25.46 2.49
CA SER A 47 14.07 -24.53 2.28
C SER A 47 12.77 -25.30 2.06
N GLU A 48 11.71 -24.88 2.75
CA GLU A 48 10.38 -25.45 2.60
C GLU A 48 9.75 -25.04 1.26
N LEU A 49 9.22 -26.02 0.53
CA LEU A 49 8.48 -25.79 -0.70
C LEU A 49 7.03 -25.46 -0.39
N SER A 50 6.58 -24.31 -0.89
CA SER A 50 5.17 -23.95 -0.94
C SER A 50 4.48 -24.57 -2.17
N THR A 51 3.14 -24.58 -2.14
CA THR A 51 2.31 -24.95 -3.30
C THR A 51 2.51 -24.05 -4.51
N MET A 52 3.00 -22.82 -4.31
CA MET A 52 3.30 -21.86 -5.38
C MET A 52 4.67 -22.11 -6.02
N THR A 53 5.65 -22.51 -5.22
CA THR A 53 7.03 -22.76 -5.69
C THR A 53 7.22 -24.16 -6.26
N PHE A 54 6.44 -25.15 -5.80
CA PHE A 54 6.58 -26.53 -6.24
C PHE A 54 6.40 -26.73 -7.76
N PRO A 55 5.37 -26.16 -8.43
CA PRO A 55 5.21 -26.31 -9.87
C PRO A 55 6.35 -25.70 -10.69
N ILE A 56 6.96 -24.61 -10.19
CA ILE A 56 8.10 -23.95 -10.83
C ILE A 56 9.31 -24.89 -10.79
N VAL A 57 9.65 -25.37 -9.59
CA VAL A 57 10.75 -26.32 -9.40
C VAL A 57 10.52 -27.58 -10.22
N LEU A 58 9.32 -28.15 -10.20
CA LEU A 58 9.00 -29.36 -10.98
C LEU A 58 9.18 -29.11 -12.48
N ARG A 59 8.73 -27.96 -13.00
CA ARG A 59 8.89 -27.61 -14.42
C ARG A 59 10.37 -27.46 -14.78
N ASP A 60 11.18 -26.86 -13.92
CA ASP A 60 12.62 -26.72 -14.16
C ASP A 60 13.32 -28.07 -14.16
N PHE A 61 12.95 -28.97 -13.25
CA PHE A 61 13.40 -30.36 -13.26
C PHE A 61 12.99 -31.07 -14.55
N VAL A 62 11.71 -31.03 -14.92
CA VAL A 62 11.21 -31.68 -16.15
C VAL A 62 11.94 -31.13 -17.37
N ASN A 63 12.07 -29.81 -17.51
CA ASN A 63 12.78 -29.18 -18.63
C ASN A 63 14.27 -29.56 -18.67
N ALA A 64 14.93 -29.61 -17.51
CA ALA A 64 16.33 -30.03 -17.42
C ALA A 64 16.55 -31.49 -17.88
N PHE A 65 15.54 -32.35 -17.72
CA PHE A 65 15.61 -33.76 -18.07
C PHE A 65 14.91 -34.12 -19.40
N HIS A 66 14.06 -33.25 -19.96
CA HIS A 66 13.26 -33.52 -21.17
C HIS A 66 14.14 -33.63 -22.43
N ASP A 67 15.11 -32.72 -22.60
CA ASP A 67 15.98 -32.66 -23.79
C ASP A 67 17.38 -33.24 -23.53
N ALA A 68 17.59 -33.86 -22.37
CA ALA A 68 18.87 -34.45 -22.01
C ALA A 68 19.11 -35.77 -22.76
N ALA A 69 19.52 -35.67 -24.03
CA ALA A 69 20.49 -36.61 -24.59
C ALA A 69 21.74 -36.62 -23.67
N PRO A 70 22.57 -37.69 -23.60
CA PRO A 70 23.35 -38.07 -22.40
C PRO A 70 24.39 -37.07 -21.85
N ALA A 71 24.50 -35.86 -22.40
CA ALA A 71 25.01 -34.70 -21.69
C ALA A 71 23.93 -34.18 -20.71
N ALA A 72 23.62 -34.99 -19.69
CA ALA A 72 22.69 -34.63 -18.65
C ALA A 72 23.10 -33.29 -18.02
N MET A 73 22.20 -32.30 -18.05
CA MET A 73 22.28 -31.20 -17.09
C MET A 73 22.41 -31.86 -15.72
N SER A 74 23.54 -31.65 -15.07
CA SER A 74 23.81 -32.34 -13.81
C SER A 74 22.72 -31.96 -12.82
N PHE A 75 22.29 -32.91 -11.98
CA PHE A 75 21.33 -32.62 -10.91
C PHE A 75 21.72 -31.37 -10.11
N THR A 76 23.03 -31.13 -9.94
CA THR A 76 23.61 -29.92 -9.34
C THR A 76 23.30 -28.63 -10.10
N GLN A 77 23.25 -28.64 -11.42
CA GLN A 77 22.90 -27.47 -12.23
C GLN A 77 21.40 -27.16 -12.15
N ALA A 78 20.53 -28.18 -12.22
CA ALA A 78 19.09 -28.00 -12.00
C ALA A 78 18.81 -27.44 -10.59
N MET A 79 19.51 -27.94 -9.57
CA MET A 79 19.42 -27.45 -8.19
C MET A 79 19.95 -26.02 -8.05
N THR A 80 21.02 -25.66 -8.75
CA THR A 80 21.55 -24.29 -8.77
C THR A 80 20.51 -23.33 -9.35
N ASN A 81 19.89 -23.69 -10.49
CA ASN A 81 18.85 -22.88 -11.12
C ASN A 81 17.63 -22.70 -10.20
N CYS A 82 17.16 -23.77 -9.55
CA CYS A 82 16.07 -23.69 -8.59
C CYS A 82 16.41 -22.79 -7.39
N THR A 83 17.63 -22.91 -6.85
CA THR A 83 18.11 -22.09 -5.72
C THR A 83 18.16 -20.61 -6.11
N VAL A 84 18.67 -20.32 -7.31
CA VAL A 84 18.72 -18.99 -7.91
C VAL A 84 17.33 -18.37 -8.05
N LEU A 85 16.35 -19.13 -8.54
CA LEU A 85 14.97 -18.67 -8.69
C LEU A 85 14.30 -18.40 -7.35
N LEU A 86 14.46 -19.30 -6.37
CA LEU A 86 13.94 -19.10 -5.01
C LEU A 86 14.59 -17.88 -4.33
N ALA A 87 15.90 -17.69 -4.52
CA ALA A 87 16.62 -16.54 -3.97
C ALA A 87 16.13 -15.22 -4.61
N LYS A 88 15.85 -15.22 -5.92
CA LYS A 88 15.25 -14.07 -6.63
C LYS A 88 13.87 -13.74 -6.07
N GLU A 89 12.98 -14.72 -5.92
CA GLU A 89 11.64 -14.50 -5.36
C GLU A 89 11.71 -14.01 -3.91
N SER A 90 12.58 -14.61 -3.09
CA SER A 90 12.80 -14.22 -1.70
C SER A 90 13.31 -12.79 -1.58
N ALA A 91 14.31 -12.41 -2.39
CA ALA A 91 14.86 -11.05 -2.41
C ALA A 91 13.80 -10.00 -2.78
N MET A 92 12.98 -10.28 -3.80
CA MET A 92 11.89 -9.38 -4.19
C MET A 92 10.84 -9.23 -3.08
N LYS A 93 10.45 -10.33 -2.43
CA LYS A 93 9.51 -10.29 -1.28
C LYS A 93 10.09 -9.51 -0.11
N SER A 94 11.37 -9.72 0.21
CA SER A 94 12.06 -9.00 1.28
C SER A 94 12.09 -7.49 1.00
N PHE A 95 12.43 -7.08 -0.23
CA PHE A 95 12.41 -5.68 -0.64
C PHE A 95 11.03 -5.04 -0.49
N ILE A 96 9.97 -5.69 -1.02
CA ILE A 96 8.58 -5.20 -0.93
C ILE A 96 8.20 -5.01 0.53
N LYS A 97 8.43 -6.02 1.38
CA LYS A 97 8.09 -5.97 2.80
C LYS A 97 8.78 -4.80 3.51
N LYS A 98 10.09 -4.64 3.33
CA LYS A 98 10.86 -3.56 3.97
C LYS A 98 10.45 -2.17 3.47
N MET A 99 10.22 -2.02 2.15
CA MET A 99 9.73 -0.77 1.59
C MET A 99 8.33 -0.42 2.08
N ASP A 100 7.43 -1.39 2.21
CA ASP A 100 6.08 -1.20 2.77
C ASP A 100 6.14 -0.77 4.24
N GLU A 101 7.02 -1.39 5.03
CA GLU A 101 7.26 -1.03 6.43
C GLU A 101 7.73 0.43 6.55
N GLU A 102 8.71 0.86 5.74
CA GLU A 102 9.17 2.25 5.72
C GLU A 102 8.09 3.21 5.21
N ALA A 103 7.38 2.84 4.13
CA ALA A 103 6.29 3.65 3.59
C ALA A 103 5.14 3.83 4.60
N SER A 104 4.90 2.86 5.48
CA SER A 104 3.87 2.96 6.53
C SER A 104 4.20 3.99 7.61
N LYS A 105 5.50 4.22 7.89
CA LYS A 105 5.97 5.24 8.85
C LYS A 105 5.77 6.67 8.31
N HIS A 106 5.67 6.82 6.99
CA HIS A 106 5.56 8.10 6.30
C HIS A 106 4.24 8.21 5.51
N PRO A 107 3.08 8.35 6.18
CA PRO A 107 1.78 8.38 5.51
C PRO A 107 1.60 9.58 4.56
N ARG A 108 2.36 10.66 4.78
CA ARG A 108 2.36 11.87 3.92
C ARG A 108 3.38 11.81 2.77
N GLY A 109 4.11 10.70 2.64
CA GLY A 109 5.25 10.58 1.75
C GLY A 109 6.56 11.09 2.38
N MET A 110 7.67 10.75 1.75
CA MET A 110 9.05 11.07 2.11
C MET A 110 9.66 12.04 1.10
N LYS A 111 10.67 12.82 1.49
CA LYS A 111 11.40 13.64 0.52
C LYS A 111 12.13 12.74 -0.49
N PRO A 112 12.34 13.17 -1.75
CA PRO A 112 13.01 12.35 -2.76
C PRO A 112 14.41 11.88 -2.32
N GLU A 113 15.18 12.75 -1.67
CA GLU A 113 16.52 12.41 -1.18
C GLU A 113 16.48 11.35 -0.06
N GLU A 114 15.55 11.49 0.88
CA GLU A 114 15.31 10.51 1.94
C GLU A 114 14.86 9.16 1.34
N PHE A 115 13.93 9.18 0.40
CA PHE A 115 13.45 8.00 -0.31
C PHE A 115 14.60 7.25 -1.01
N THR A 116 15.45 7.97 -1.74
CA THR A 116 16.60 7.34 -2.42
C THR A 116 17.60 6.73 -1.45
N THR A 117 17.78 7.35 -0.28
CA THR A 117 18.67 6.86 0.78
C THR A 117 18.11 5.58 1.42
N ILE A 118 16.82 5.58 1.78
CA ILE A 118 16.13 4.42 2.34
C ILE A 118 16.10 3.27 1.33
N SER A 119 15.69 3.54 0.08
CA SER A 119 15.66 2.53 -0.99
C SER A 119 17.04 1.92 -1.23
N ARG A 120 18.11 2.73 -1.20
CA ARG A 120 19.49 2.23 -1.29
C ARG A 120 19.85 1.33 -0.10
N SER A 121 19.53 1.74 1.12
CA SER A 121 19.76 0.95 2.34
C SER A 121 19.06 -0.40 2.27
N VAL A 122 17.76 -0.41 1.96
CA VAL A 122 16.95 -1.63 1.80
C VAL A 122 17.54 -2.53 0.71
N THR A 123 18.01 -1.95 -0.40
CA THR A 123 18.65 -2.72 -1.50
C THR A 123 19.94 -3.40 -1.03
N GLN A 124 20.76 -2.71 -0.24
CA GLN A 124 22.00 -3.27 0.33
C GLN A 124 21.71 -4.41 1.32
N GLU A 125 20.68 -4.28 2.15
CA GLU A 125 20.27 -5.34 3.06
C GLU A 125 19.76 -6.58 2.29
N VAL A 126 18.94 -6.37 1.26
CA VAL A 126 18.44 -7.46 0.40
C VAL A 126 19.60 -8.13 -0.36
N GLU A 127 20.62 -7.37 -0.77
CA GLU A 127 21.85 -7.92 -1.37
C GLU A 127 22.61 -8.81 -0.38
N ALA A 128 22.74 -8.38 0.88
CA ALA A 128 23.39 -9.15 1.92
C ALA A 128 22.62 -10.46 2.20
N GLU A 129 21.30 -10.39 2.31
CA GLU A 129 20.42 -11.57 2.44
C GLU A 129 20.59 -12.53 1.25
N TYR A 130 20.55 -12.01 0.02
CA TYR A 130 20.74 -12.81 -1.19
C TYR A 130 22.11 -13.51 -1.23
N LYS A 131 23.19 -12.80 -0.86
CA LYS A 131 24.54 -13.38 -0.79
C LYS A 131 24.65 -14.50 0.24
N SER A 132 23.91 -14.39 1.36
CA SER A 132 23.88 -15.42 2.41
C SER A 132 23.13 -16.69 1.99
N VAL A 133 22.08 -16.56 1.16
CA VAL A 133 21.25 -17.69 0.70
C VAL A 133 21.87 -18.41 -0.50
N THR A 134 22.56 -17.68 -1.38
CA THR A 134 23.15 -18.24 -2.62
C THR A 134 24.55 -18.83 -2.40
N ILE A 135 24.62 -19.95 -1.67
CA ILE A 135 25.88 -20.66 -1.40
C ILE A 135 26.35 -21.50 -2.60
N PHE A 136 25.42 -21.91 -3.48
CA PHE A 136 25.69 -22.77 -4.63
C PHE A 136 25.73 -22.00 -5.97
N GLY A 137 26.60 -22.43 -6.87
CA GLY A 137 26.76 -21.87 -8.22
C GLY A 137 28.11 -21.17 -8.43
N SER A 138 28.49 -20.96 -9.70
CA SER A 138 29.67 -20.15 -10.02
C SER A 138 29.39 -18.68 -9.73
N ASP A 139 30.44 -17.90 -9.46
CA ASP A 139 30.31 -16.45 -9.22
C ASP A 139 29.70 -15.71 -10.41
N GLU A 140 29.90 -16.23 -11.63
CA GLU A 140 29.31 -15.70 -12.86
C GLU A 140 27.79 -15.84 -12.85
N THR A 141 27.26 -17.03 -12.52
CA THR A 141 25.82 -17.25 -12.40
C THR A 141 25.23 -16.37 -11.30
N ARG A 142 25.89 -16.29 -10.13
CA ARG A 142 25.42 -15.46 -9.01
C ARG A 142 25.36 -13.98 -9.38
N LYS A 143 26.39 -13.46 -10.07
CA LYS A 143 26.42 -12.07 -10.57
C LYS A 143 25.37 -11.82 -11.64
N GLY A 144 25.18 -12.76 -12.57
CA GLY A 144 24.16 -12.69 -13.60
C GLY A 144 22.75 -12.59 -13.01
N THR A 145 22.42 -13.49 -12.08
CA THR A 145 21.15 -13.45 -11.35
C THR A 145 20.99 -12.16 -10.55
N TRP A 146 22.04 -11.69 -9.86
CA TRP A 146 21.95 -10.44 -9.11
C TRP A 146 21.66 -9.25 -10.01
N SER A 147 22.26 -9.20 -11.21
CA SER A 147 21.95 -8.18 -12.22
C SER A 147 20.46 -8.20 -12.60
N GLU A 148 19.87 -9.38 -12.81
CA GLU A 148 18.44 -9.51 -13.06
C GLU A 148 17.59 -9.06 -11.85
N ILE A 149 18.01 -9.40 -10.62
CA ILE A 149 17.33 -8.95 -9.40
C ILE A 149 17.37 -7.42 -9.34
N CYS A 150 18.53 -6.79 -9.55
CA CYS A 150 18.67 -5.34 -9.59
C CYS A 150 17.73 -4.67 -10.60
N SER A 151 17.58 -5.24 -11.80
CA SER A 151 16.64 -4.74 -12.81
C SER A 151 15.18 -4.80 -12.34
N ASN A 152 14.79 -5.90 -11.68
CA ASN A 152 13.45 -6.03 -11.09
C ASN A 152 13.25 -5.11 -9.89
N LEU A 153 14.26 -4.96 -9.03
CA LEU A 153 14.24 -4.03 -7.89
C LEU A 153 14.15 -2.58 -8.36
N ASP A 154 14.79 -2.20 -9.47
CA ASP A 154 14.66 -0.86 -10.05
C ASP A 154 13.23 -0.59 -10.53
N THR A 155 12.58 -1.58 -11.13
CA THR A 155 11.18 -1.48 -11.55
C THR A 155 10.25 -1.30 -10.35
N LEU A 156 10.44 -2.09 -9.28
CA LEU A 156 9.69 -1.93 -8.03
C LEU A 156 9.97 -0.57 -7.37
N ARG A 157 11.23 -0.13 -7.34
CA ARG A 157 11.64 1.17 -6.80
C ARG A 157 10.93 2.31 -7.50
N LYS A 158 10.87 2.32 -8.84
CA LYS A 158 10.13 3.33 -9.62
C LYS A 158 8.65 3.36 -9.24
N ARG A 159 8.03 2.20 -9.06
CA ARG A 159 6.64 2.11 -8.58
C ARG A 159 6.46 2.75 -7.19
N TYR A 160 7.37 2.47 -6.25
CA TYR A 160 7.34 3.10 -4.93
C TYR A 160 7.60 4.60 -4.98
N GLU A 161 8.46 5.06 -5.90
CA GLU A 161 8.73 6.49 -6.12
C GLU A 161 7.48 7.22 -6.62
N GLU A 162 6.77 6.66 -7.60
CA GLU A 162 5.49 7.18 -8.08
C GLU A 162 4.41 7.18 -6.99
N GLU A 163 4.32 6.11 -6.18
CA GLU A 163 3.37 6.06 -5.08
C GLU A 163 3.70 7.09 -3.99
N ASN A 164 4.98 7.26 -3.68
CA ASN A 164 5.46 8.28 -2.75
C ASN A 164 5.13 9.69 -3.25
N ALA A 165 5.32 9.96 -4.55
CA ALA A 165 4.92 11.21 -5.19
C ALA A 165 3.41 11.47 -5.04
N ARG A 166 2.56 10.46 -5.30
CA ARG A 166 1.11 10.57 -5.10
C ARG A 166 0.70 10.84 -3.66
N ARG A 167 1.40 10.27 -2.67
CA ARG A 167 1.14 10.55 -1.24
C ARG A 167 1.49 12.00 -0.90
N LEU A 168 2.58 12.52 -1.45
CA LEU A 168 2.97 13.93 -1.28
C LEU A 168 1.97 14.90 -1.93
N GLU A 169 1.40 14.53 -3.08
CA GLU A 169 0.33 15.30 -3.75
C GLU A 169 -0.93 15.34 -2.90
N LYS A 170 -1.38 14.18 -2.40
CA LYS A 170 -2.53 14.09 -1.48
C LYS A 170 -2.35 14.90 -0.20
N ALA A 171 -1.12 15.01 0.32
CA ALA A 171 -0.85 15.86 1.47
C ALA A 171 -1.13 17.34 1.19
N LEU A 172 -0.99 17.81 -0.06
CA LEU A 172 -1.32 19.17 -0.46
C LEU A 172 -2.84 19.38 -0.59
N VAL A 173 -3.56 18.37 -1.04
CA VAL A 173 -5.03 18.38 -1.14
C VAL A 173 -5.69 18.62 0.23
N ALA A 174 -5.07 18.18 1.33
CA ALA A 174 -5.55 18.47 2.67
C ALA A 174 -5.66 19.98 2.98
N PHE A 175 -4.90 20.83 2.28
CA PHE A 175 -5.00 22.29 2.39
C PHE A 175 -6.09 22.91 1.52
N ALA A 176 -6.71 22.17 0.59
CA ALA A 176 -7.72 22.70 -0.32
C ALA A 176 -8.90 23.36 0.41
N ASN A 177 -9.36 22.77 1.51
CA ASN A 177 -10.44 23.35 2.33
C ASN A 177 -10.06 24.71 2.93
N ILE A 178 -8.84 24.83 3.47
CA ILE A 178 -8.34 26.07 4.07
C ILE A 178 -8.16 27.14 2.97
N SER A 179 -7.61 26.77 1.83
CA SER A 179 -7.48 27.65 0.67
C SER A 179 -8.83 28.13 0.13
N LEU A 180 -9.84 27.26 0.14
CA LEU A 180 -11.20 27.61 -0.29
C LEU A 180 -11.84 28.62 0.66
N ILE A 181 -11.67 28.46 1.98
CA ILE A 181 -12.11 29.46 2.96
C ILE A 181 -11.40 30.80 2.71
N GLY A 182 -10.07 30.78 2.54
CA GLY A 182 -9.31 32.00 2.22
C GLY A 182 -9.82 32.70 0.95
N LEU A 183 -10.11 31.92 -0.11
CA LEU A 183 -10.68 32.44 -1.36
C LEU A 183 -12.08 33.02 -1.16
N ALA A 184 -12.94 32.34 -0.40
CA ALA A 184 -14.28 32.83 -0.11
C ALA A 184 -14.25 34.14 0.68
N LEU A 185 -13.39 34.23 1.71
CA LEU A 185 -13.19 35.45 2.49
C LEU A 185 -12.69 36.60 1.61
N PHE A 186 -11.74 36.33 0.70
CA PHE A 186 -11.23 37.32 -0.25
C PHE A 186 -12.32 37.82 -1.22
N LEU A 187 -13.18 36.94 -1.72
CA LEU A 187 -14.29 37.33 -2.58
C LEU A 187 -15.34 38.15 -1.82
N LEU A 188 -15.68 37.74 -0.59
CA LEU A 188 -16.60 38.49 0.27
C LEU A 188 -16.06 39.89 0.61
N ASP A 189 -14.77 40.00 0.92
CA ASP A 189 -14.08 41.25 1.15
C ASP A 189 -14.22 42.18 -0.07
N ARG A 190 -13.93 41.68 -1.28
CA ARG A 190 -14.08 42.46 -2.51
C ARG A 190 -15.50 42.90 -2.83
N VAL A 191 -16.49 42.05 -2.54
CA VAL A 191 -17.91 42.43 -2.71
C VAL A 191 -18.28 43.48 -1.66
N SER A 192 -17.79 43.34 -0.43
CA SER A 192 -18.02 44.27 0.67
C SER A 192 -17.45 45.66 0.37
N ASP A 193 -16.19 45.73 -0.08
CA ASP A 193 -15.54 46.98 -0.48
C ASP A 193 -16.31 47.69 -1.60
N TRP A 194 -16.87 46.91 -2.55
CA TRP A 194 -17.65 47.49 -3.65
C TRP A 194 -19.03 47.99 -3.23
N THR A 195 -19.65 47.36 -2.22
CA THR A 195 -21.07 47.61 -1.85
C THR A 195 -21.25 48.54 -0.65
N CYS A 196 -20.36 48.47 0.34
CA CYS A 196 -20.62 49.02 1.68
C CYS A 196 -19.67 50.14 2.13
N ASP A 197 -18.48 50.27 1.53
CA ASP A 197 -17.46 51.23 1.97
C ASP A 197 -17.90 52.69 1.91
N TRP A 198 -18.87 53.01 1.05
CA TRP A 198 -19.38 54.37 0.91
C TRP A 198 -20.36 54.81 2.01
N TRP A 199 -20.95 53.89 2.80
CA TRP A 199 -22.01 54.24 3.76
C TRP A 199 -21.77 53.79 5.20
N SER A 200 -21.01 52.71 5.46
CA SER A 200 -20.94 52.10 6.79
C SER A 200 -19.53 51.92 7.32
N GLN A 201 -19.23 52.61 8.42
CA GLN A 201 -17.94 52.54 9.11
C GLN A 201 -17.70 51.16 9.76
N THR A 202 -18.76 50.48 10.22
CA THR A 202 -18.68 49.10 10.73
C THR A 202 -18.23 48.11 9.65
N CYS A 203 -18.59 48.38 8.39
CA CYS A 203 -18.22 47.51 7.29
C CYS A 203 -16.73 47.64 6.96
N THR A 204 -16.19 48.86 7.00
CA THR A 204 -14.75 49.12 6.84
C THR A 204 -13.93 48.46 7.95
N ASP A 205 -14.41 48.43 9.20
CA ASP A 205 -13.70 47.74 10.27
C ASP A 205 -13.77 46.21 10.15
N LEU A 206 -14.89 45.66 9.66
CA LEU A 206 -15.00 44.23 9.35
C LEU A 206 -14.09 43.83 8.18
N SER A 207 -14.01 44.66 7.13
CA SER A 207 -13.12 44.47 5.98
C SER A 207 -11.65 44.37 6.42
N LYS A 208 -11.17 45.24 7.33
CA LYS A 208 -9.80 45.13 7.90
C LYS A 208 -9.54 43.78 8.59
N ILE A 209 -10.52 43.24 9.32
CA ILE A 209 -10.39 41.94 10.01
C ILE A 209 -10.36 40.80 8.98
N MET A 210 -11.25 40.85 7.98
CA MET A 210 -11.29 39.87 6.88
C MET A 210 -9.99 39.88 6.09
N LEU A 211 -9.45 41.07 5.80
CA LEU A 211 -8.15 41.29 5.18
C LEU A 211 -7.02 40.60 5.93
N LEU A 212 -6.92 40.84 7.23
CA LEU A 212 -5.92 40.20 8.08
C LEU A 212 -6.09 38.67 8.08
N ALA A 213 -7.32 38.17 8.14
CA ALA A 213 -7.61 36.74 8.15
C ALA A 213 -7.17 36.04 6.85
N TYR A 214 -7.57 36.55 5.67
CA TYR A 214 -7.18 35.90 4.42
C TYR A 214 -5.68 36.07 4.13
N VAL A 215 -5.05 37.20 4.49
CA VAL A 215 -3.60 37.38 4.34
C VAL A 215 -2.85 36.36 5.17
N LEU A 216 -3.28 36.05 6.40
CA LEU A 216 -2.69 34.99 7.21
C LEU A 216 -2.90 33.61 6.59
N ILE A 217 -4.10 33.31 6.09
CA ILE A 217 -4.39 32.02 5.43
C ILE A 217 -3.55 31.85 4.17
N PHE A 218 -3.55 32.82 3.26
CA PHE A 218 -2.77 32.77 2.03
C PHE A 218 -1.27 32.85 2.28
N GLY A 219 -0.82 33.57 3.31
CA GLY A 219 0.57 33.57 3.75
C GLY A 219 1.00 32.18 4.23
N TYR A 220 0.19 31.53 5.06
CA TYR A 220 0.43 30.17 5.52
C TYR A 220 0.45 29.16 4.36
N VAL A 221 -0.59 29.17 3.51
CA VAL A 221 -0.66 28.30 2.32
C VAL A 221 0.49 28.59 1.36
N GLY A 222 0.85 29.86 1.17
CA GLY A 222 1.96 30.30 0.33
C GLY A 222 3.31 29.82 0.83
N VAL A 223 3.56 29.87 2.14
CA VAL A 223 4.77 29.29 2.75
C VAL A 223 4.81 27.78 2.58
N GLN A 224 3.69 27.08 2.80
CA GLN A 224 3.62 25.63 2.59
C GLN A 224 3.83 25.25 1.12
N ALA A 225 3.24 26.01 0.19
CA ALA A 225 3.44 25.84 -1.24
C ALA A 225 4.88 26.15 -1.66
N TYR A 226 5.50 27.16 -1.05
CA TYR A 226 6.89 27.51 -1.29
C TYR A 226 7.84 26.41 -0.81
N LEU A 227 7.64 25.89 0.42
CA LEU A 227 8.40 24.76 0.94
C LEU A 227 8.20 23.52 0.06
N ALA A 228 6.98 23.27 -0.41
CA ALA A 228 6.72 22.20 -1.37
C ALA A 228 7.43 22.42 -2.71
N LEU A 229 7.49 23.65 -3.22
CA LEU A 229 8.18 23.99 -4.48
C LEU A 229 9.70 23.84 -4.36
N HIS A 230 10.26 24.27 -3.22
CA HIS A 230 11.68 24.16 -2.92
C HIS A 230 12.10 22.70 -2.79
N ASP A 231 11.33 21.89 -2.06
CA ASP A 231 11.70 20.50 -1.76
C ASP A 231 11.36 19.51 -2.89
N ARG A 232 10.41 19.83 -3.78
CA ARG A 232 9.87 18.89 -4.78
C ARG A 232 10.16 19.28 -6.23
N GLY A 233 10.74 20.46 -6.45
CA GLY A 233 10.99 21.00 -7.78
C GLY A 233 9.73 21.58 -8.45
N ARG A 234 9.96 22.33 -9.54
CA ARG A 234 8.91 23.14 -10.19
C ARG A 234 7.79 22.31 -10.81
N VAL A 235 8.12 21.15 -11.38
CA VAL A 235 7.15 20.31 -12.12
C VAL A 235 6.15 19.65 -11.17
N ALA A 236 6.65 19.03 -10.09
CA ALA A 236 5.79 18.39 -9.09
C ALA A 236 4.87 19.40 -8.40
N ALA A 237 5.39 20.60 -8.09
CA ALA A 237 4.59 21.66 -7.51
C ALA A 237 3.51 22.20 -8.47
N ALA A 238 3.80 22.31 -9.77
CA ALA A 238 2.80 22.71 -10.76
C ALA A 238 1.68 21.66 -10.90
N MET A 239 2.03 20.36 -10.94
CA MET A 239 1.04 19.28 -10.94
C MET A 239 0.18 19.29 -9.67
N ALA A 240 0.80 19.38 -8.50
CA ALA A 240 0.08 19.44 -7.23
C ALA A 240 -0.82 20.69 -7.11
N GLY A 241 -0.38 21.83 -7.65
CA GLY A 241 -1.20 23.04 -7.77
C GLY A 241 -2.40 22.85 -8.70
N GLY A 242 -2.23 22.12 -9.81
CA GLY A 242 -3.32 21.75 -10.72
C GLY A 242 -4.35 20.83 -10.07
N GLU A 243 -3.92 19.82 -9.32
CA GLU A 243 -4.83 18.94 -8.57
C GLU A 243 -5.57 19.70 -7.46
N LEU A 244 -4.86 20.57 -6.73
CA LEU A 244 -5.46 21.43 -5.71
C LEU A 244 -6.53 22.34 -6.33
N TRP A 245 -6.23 22.97 -7.47
CA TRP A 245 -7.20 23.81 -8.18
C TRP A 245 -8.43 23.02 -8.63
N LYS A 246 -8.23 21.83 -9.20
CA LYS A 246 -9.33 20.94 -9.60
C LYS A 246 -10.23 20.60 -8.42
N GLU A 247 -9.63 20.28 -7.27
CA GLU A 247 -10.41 19.94 -6.07
C GLU A 247 -11.10 21.17 -5.48
N MET A 248 -10.47 22.35 -5.51
CA MET A 248 -11.12 23.61 -5.14
C MET A 248 -12.34 23.91 -6.03
N VAL A 249 -12.24 23.74 -7.35
CA VAL A 249 -13.36 23.93 -8.28
C VAL A 249 -14.48 22.93 -8.00
N ARG A 250 -14.14 21.66 -7.77
CA ARG A 250 -15.11 20.63 -7.40
C ARG A 250 -15.84 20.98 -6.10
N LEU A 251 -15.11 21.35 -5.06
CA LEU A 251 -15.69 21.75 -3.77
C LEU A 251 -16.57 22.99 -3.92
N MET A 252 -16.13 23.97 -4.70
CA MET A 252 -16.92 25.17 -4.99
C MET A 252 -18.25 24.83 -5.68
N GLY A 253 -18.26 23.86 -6.61
CA GLY A 253 -19.47 23.33 -7.22
C GLY A 253 -20.40 22.67 -6.20
N LEU A 254 -19.86 21.77 -5.36
CA LEU A 254 -20.62 21.09 -4.30
C LEU A 254 -21.23 22.07 -3.29
N TYR A 255 -20.46 23.08 -2.85
CA TYR A 255 -20.97 24.13 -1.97
C TYR A 255 -21.97 25.04 -2.68
N GLY A 256 -21.81 25.27 -3.99
CA GLY A 256 -22.75 26.04 -4.80
C GLY A 256 -24.11 25.36 -4.92
N GLU A 257 -24.14 24.05 -5.20
CA GLU A 257 -25.37 23.25 -5.21
C GLU A 257 -26.04 23.26 -3.83
N LEU A 258 -25.27 23.05 -2.76
CA LEU A 258 -25.78 23.08 -1.40
C LEU A 258 -26.34 24.46 -1.01
N LEU A 259 -25.73 25.54 -1.48
CA LEU A 259 -26.24 26.91 -1.28
C LEU A 259 -27.51 27.20 -2.08
N GLN A 260 -27.72 26.54 -3.23
CA GLN A 260 -28.95 26.67 -4.00
C GLN A 260 -30.13 25.95 -3.35
N GLU A 261 -29.88 24.81 -2.69
CA GLU A 261 -30.92 24.02 -2.04
C GLU A 261 -31.34 24.57 -0.68
N MET A 262 -30.47 25.28 0.04
CA MET A 262 -30.78 25.80 1.38
C MET A 262 -31.44 27.19 1.34
N GLU A 263 -32.61 27.33 1.96
CA GLU A 263 -33.15 28.66 2.26
C GLU A 263 -32.20 29.40 3.22
N LEU A 264 -31.94 30.69 2.96
CA LEU A 264 -31.03 31.54 3.75
C LEU A 264 -31.28 31.48 5.27
N LYS A 265 -32.52 31.24 5.69
CA LYS A 265 -32.89 31.12 7.11
C LYS A 265 -32.35 29.84 7.76
N GLU A 266 -32.29 28.73 7.03
CA GLU A 266 -31.77 27.47 7.53
C GLU A 266 -30.25 27.50 7.64
N VAL A 267 -29.57 28.20 6.73
CA VAL A 267 -28.11 28.41 6.76
C VAL A 267 -27.72 29.05 8.10
N ALA A 268 -28.37 30.16 8.47
CA ALA A 268 -28.05 30.89 9.70
C ALA A 268 -28.28 30.04 10.96
N ALA A 269 -29.33 29.21 10.96
CA ALA A 269 -29.61 28.30 12.07
C ALA A 269 -28.54 27.21 12.20
N ARG A 270 -28.14 26.56 11.10
CA ARG A 270 -27.10 25.52 11.10
C ARG A 270 -25.71 26.06 11.44
N VAL A 271 -25.35 27.24 10.92
CA VAL A 271 -24.08 27.89 11.26
C VAL A 271 -24.03 28.21 12.76
N LYS A 272 -25.13 28.70 13.34
CA LYS A 272 -25.22 28.95 14.78
C LYS A 272 -25.08 27.66 15.59
N GLU A 273 -25.73 26.58 15.17
CA GLU A 273 -25.63 25.27 15.82
C GLU A 273 -24.21 24.69 15.76
N GLN A 274 -23.57 24.71 14.59
CA GLN A 274 -22.19 24.27 14.44
C GLN A 274 -21.18 25.13 15.21
N ALA A 275 -21.37 26.46 15.20
CA ALA A 275 -20.52 27.37 15.98
C ALA A 275 -20.62 27.09 17.48
N LEU A 276 -21.84 26.81 17.99
CA LEU A 276 -22.04 26.40 19.38
C LEU A 276 -21.40 25.03 19.69
N ALA A 277 -21.48 24.08 18.76
CA ALA A 277 -20.85 22.77 18.90
C ALA A 277 -19.31 22.85 18.90
N TRP A 278 -18.73 23.66 18.04
CA TRP A 278 -17.28 23.92 18.03
C TRP A 278 -16.83 24.65 19.28
N TYR A 279 -17.60 25.65 19.73
CA TYR A 279 -17.33 26.37 20.96
C TYR A 279 -17.36 25.45 22.18
N SER A 280 -18.35 24.54 22.29
CA SER A 280 -18.43 23.58 23.39
C SER A 280 -17.28 22.56 23.35
N GLN A 281 -16.88 22.11 22.15
CA GLN A 281 -15.72 21.22 21.98
C GLN A 281 -14.40 21.92 22.35
N ALA A 282 -14.21 23.19 21.96
CA ALA A 282 -13.00 23.95 22.24
C ALA A 282 -12.87 24.34 23.72
N THR A 283 -13.99 24.58 24.41
CA THR A 283 -14.00 24.95 25.84
C THR A 283 -13.95 23.73 26.77
N GLY A 284 -13.93 22.50 26.23
CA GLY A 284 -13.91 21.27 27.04
C GLY A 284 -15.18 21.05 27.87
N GLY A 285 -16.21 21.88 27.65
CA GLY A 285 -17.49 21.80 28.35
C GLY A 285 -18.31 20.67 27.74
N THR A 286 -18.23 19.48 28.33
CA THR A 286 -19.26 18.45 28.14
C THR A 286 -20.55 18.96 28.78
N ALA A 287 -21.27 19.81 28.04
CA ALA A 287 -22.66 20.13 28.36
C ALA A 287 -23.46 18.85 28.16
N ASN A 288 -23.55 18.06 29.23
CA ASN A 288 -24.45 16.92 29.33
C ASN A 288 -25.86 17.52 29.37
N VAL A 289 -26.40 17.85 28.19
CA VAL A 289 -27.77 18.33 28.03
C VAL A 289 -28.67 17.11 28.28
N ASP A 290 -28.99 16.95 29.55
CA ASP A 290 -29.92 15.95 30.07
C ASP A 290 -31.30 16.20 29.45
N SER A 291 -31.60 15.50 28.35
CA SER A 291 -32.85 15.59 27.60
C SER A 291 -34.02 14.86 28.28
N SER A 292 -33.91 14.55 29.58
CA SER A 292 -34.87 13.78 30.36
C SER A 292 -36.12 14.54 30.88
N LYS A 293 -36.51 15.69 30.30
CA LYS A 293 -37.78 16.35 30.67
C LYS A 293 -38.64 16.73 29.48
N LYS A 294 -39.31 15.72 28.90
CA LYS A 294 -40.58 15.90 28.19
C LYS A 294 -41.43 14.63 28.23
N LYS A 295 -42.07 14.41 29.37
CA LYS A 295 -43.36 13.73 29.52
C LYS A 295 -44.05 14.41 30.70
N ASP A 296 -44.99 15.29 30.38
CA ASP A 296 -46.40 15.22 30.79
C ASP A 296 -47.17 16.33 30.05
#